data_AF-A0A7Y6Z3L4-F1
#
_entry.id   AF-A0A7Y6Z3L4-F1
#
_cell.length_a   1.000
_cell.length_b   1.000
_cell.length_c   1.000
_cell.angle_alpha   90.00
_cell.angle_beta   90.00
_cell.angle_gamma   90.00
#
_symmetry.space_group_name_H-M   'P 1'
#
loop_
_entity.id
_entity.type
_entity.pdbx_description
1 polymer ?
#
loop_
_entity_poly.entity_id
_entity_poly.type
_entity_poly.pdbx_seq_one_letter_code
_entity_poly.pdbx_strand_id
1 'polypeptide(L)' 'MDILYLLIPIAIIFVACALWAFFWSVNSGQYDDLESPAHSILFDDDEELIPDDAKQAARDAKVKHDSQQDG' A
#
# COMPACT_ATOMS: atom_id res chain seq x y z
N MET A 1 24.62 -48.66 -0.05
CA MET A 1 23.38 -48.01 -0.57
C MET A 1 22.77 -47.15 0.53
N ASP A 2 23.62 -46.44 1.28
CA ASP A 2 23.29 -45.98 2.63
C ASP A 2 22.98 -44.48 2.66
N ILE A 3 23.50 -43.76 1.66
CA ILE A 3 23.29 -42.32 1.50
C ILE A 3 21.82 -41.97 1.24
N LEU A 4 21.03 -42.88 0.65
CA LEU A 4 19.61 -42.67 0.40
C LEU A 4 18.83 -42.51 1.72
N TYR A 5 19.21 -43.24 2.77
CA TYR A 5 18.59 -43.11 4.09
C TYR A 5 18.87 -41.76 4.75
N LEU A 6 19.97 -41.09 4.37
CA LEU A 6 20.28 -39.73 4.81
C LEU A 6 19.59 -38.69 3.92
N LEU A 7 19.57 -38.90 2.61
CA LEU A 7 19.12 -37.91 1.64
C LEU A 7 17.59 -37.74 1.62
N ILE A 8 16.84 -38.83 1.80
CA ILE A 8 15.37 -38.81 1.86
C ILE A 8 14.85 -37.90 2.99
N PRO A 9 15.26 -38.07 4.26
CA PRO A 9 14.77 -37.21 5.34
C PRO A 9 15.24 -35.76 5.18
N ILE A 10 16.46 -35.53 4.70
CA ILE A 10 16.95 -34.18 4.40
C ILE A 10 16.05 -33.51 3.36
N ALA A 11 15.72 -34.19 2.26
CA ALA A 11 14.83 -33.66 1.23
C ALA A 11 13.43 -33.35 1.77
N ILE A 12 12.87 -34.22 2.62
CA ILE A 12 11.56 -33.97 3.26
C ILE A 12 11.61 -32.71 4.14
N ILE A 13 12.68 -32.54 4.93
CA ILE A 13 12.87 -31.33 5.76
C ILE A 13 12.96 -30.08 4.87
N PHE A 14 13.74 -30.13 3.78
CA PHE A 14 13.84 -29.01 2.84
C PHE A 14 12.48 -28.62 2.25
N VAL A 15 11.68 -29.59 1.80
CA VAL A 15 10.33 -29.34 1.27
C VAL A 15 9.42 -28.78 2.36
N ALA A 16 9.45 -29.32 3.57
CA ALA A 16 8.66 -28.82 4.69
C ALA A 16 9.00 -27.37 5.05
N CYS A 17 10.30 -27.03 5.10
CA CYS A 17 10.77 -25.68 5.34
C CYS A 17 10.33 -24.72 4.22
N ALA A 18 10.45 -25.14 2.96
CA ALA A 18 10.03 -24.32 1.82
C ALA A 18 8.51 -24.04 1.85
N LEU A 19 7.69 -25.06 2.12
CA LEU A 19 6.24 -24.89 2.28
C LEU A 19 5.91 -23.99 3.46
N TRP A 20 6.56 -24.17 4.60
CA TRP A 20 6.34 -23.32 5.78
C TRP A 20 6.67 -21.86 5.50
N ALA A 21 7.82 -21.58 4.87
CA ALA A 21 8.21 -20.23 4.47
C ALA A 21 7.25 -19.63 3.44
N PHE A 22 6.78 -20.43 2.47
CA PHE A 22 5.79 -20.02 1.49
C PHE A 22 4.46 -19.61 2.14
N PHE A 23 3.90 -20.45 3.00
CA PHE A 23 2.66 -20.14 3.71
C PHE A 23 2.81 -18.94 4.65
N TRP A 24 3.96 -18.81 5.32
CA TRP A 24 4.27 -17.63 6.12
C TRP A 24 4.28 -16.37 5.25
N SER A 25 4.96 -16.39 4.11
CA SER A 25 5.02 -15.25 3.18
C SER A 25 3.65 -14.88 2.62
N VAL A 26 2.79 -15.86 2.31
CA VAL A 26 1.42 -15.62 1.83
C VAL A 26 0.57 -14.99 2.93
N ASN A 27 0.67 -15.46 4.17
CA ASN A 27 -0.08 -14.92 5.31
C ASN A 27 0.47 -13.57 5.79
N SER A 28 1.75 -13.27 5.54
CA SER A 28 2.39 -12.00 5.91
C SER A 28 1.91 -10.79 5.11
N GLY A 29 0.90 -10.94 4.24
CA GLY A 29 0.15 -9.80 3.71
C GLY A 29 0.94 -8.84 2.82
N GLN A 30 2.11 -9.26 2.28
CA GLN A 30 2.95 -8.43 1.41
C GLN A 30 2.31 -8.03 0.06
N TYR A 31 1.05 -8.39 -0.16
CA TYR A 31 0.27 -7.95 -1.32
C TYR A 31 -0.58 -6.70 -1.04
N ASP A 32 -0.69 -6.27 0.22
CA ASP A 32 -1.50 -5.10 0.62
C ASP A 32 -0.77 -3.77 0.32
N ASP A 33 0.56 -3.80 0.15
CA ASP A 33 1.39 -2.61 -0.10
C ASP A 33 1.71 -2.36 -1.59
N LEU A 34 1.05 -3.10 -2.50
CA LEU A 34 1.15 -2.84 -3.95
C LEU A 34 0.19 -1.73 -4.41
N GLU A 35 -0.75 -1.32 -3.56
CA GLU A 35 -1.78 -0.33 -3.89
C GLU A 35 -1.34 1.12 -3.55
N SER A 36 -0.28 1.29 -2.74
CA SER A 36 0.16 2.61 -2.26
C SER A 36 0.89 3.49 -3.30
N PRO A 37 1.77 2.98 -4.20
CA PRO A 37 2.57 3.86 -5.08
C PRO A 37 1.80 4.45 -6.29
N ALA A 38 0.65 3.89 -6.65
CA ALA A 38 -0.06 4.28 -7.87
C ALA A 38 -0.95 5.53 -7.69
N HIS A 39 -1.37 5.81 -6.45
CA HIS A 39 -2.24 6.95 -6.14
C HIS A 39 -1.48 8.23 -5.77
N SER A 40 -0.22 8.15 -5.33
CA SER A 40 0.59 9.35 -5.08
C SER A 40 1.03 10.04 -6.37
N ILE A 41 1.39 9.27 -7.40
CA ILE A 41 1.95 9.83 -8.64
C ILE A 41 0.94 10.63 -9.48
N LEU A 42 -0.37 10.41 -9.28
CA LEU A 42 -1.43 11.07 -10.05
C LEU A 42 -2.08 12.25 -9.32
N PHE A 43 -1.89 12.37 -8.00
CA PHE A 43 -2.63 13.33 -7.17
C PHE A 43 -1.73 14.22 -6.28
N ASP A 44 -0.45 13.90 -6.10
CA ASP A 44 0.46 14.73 -5.28
C ASP A 44 0.93 16.00 -6.02
N ASP A 45 0.96 16.00 -7.36
CA ASP A 45 1.42 17.14 -8.16
C ASP A 45 0.35 18.24 -8.34
N ASP A 46 -0.94 17.93 -8.11
CA ASP A 46 -2.03 18.85 -8.39
C ASP A 46 -2.28 19.87 -7.27
N GLU A 47 -1.92 19.57 -6.02
CA GLU A 47 -2.12 20.51 -4.91
C GLU A 47 -1.11 21.68 -4.92
N GLU A 48 0.08 21.46 -5.45
CA GLU A 48 1.14 22.47 -5.55
C GLU A 48 0.95 23.40 -6.77
N LEU A 49 0.24 22.94 -7.80
CA LEU A 49 -0.05 23.71 -9.02
C LEU A 49 -1.25 24.66 -8.90
N ILE A 50 -2.08 24.55 -7.85
CA ILE A 50 -3.19 25.49 -7.65
C ILE A 50 -2.60 26.83 -7.17
N PRO A 51 -2.70 27.92 -7.96
CA PRO A 51 -2.12 29.18 -7.57
C PRO A 51 -2.86 29.77 -6.36
N ASP A 52 -2.13 30.51 -5.51
CA ASP A 52 -2.60 30.96 -4.21
C ASP A 52 -3.87 31.83 -4.28
N ASP A 53 -4.04 32.57 -5.38
CA ASP A 53 -5.22 33.38 -5.67
C ASP A 53 -6.49 32.54 -5.87
N ALA A 54 -6.37 31.38 -6.53
CA ALA A 54 -7.46 30.42 -6.69
C ALA A 54 -7.83 29.73 -5.37
N LYS A 55 -6.84 29.41 -4.52
CA LYS A 55 -7.09 28.89 -3.16
C LYS A 55 -7.80 29.93 -2.29
N GLN A 56 -7.44 31.20 -2.43
CA GLN A 56 -8.00 32.30 -1.65
C GLN A 56 -9.44 32.62 -2.10
N ALA A 57 -9.71 32.64 -3.41
CA ALA A 57 -11.06 32.81 -3.94
C ALA A 57 -12.03 31.70 -3.51
N ALA A 58 -11.56 30.44 -3.44
CA ALA A 58 -12.38 29.31 -2.97
C ALA A 58 -12.71 29.43 -1.46
N ARG A 59 -11.75 29.89 -0.65
CA ARG A 59 -11.97 30.16 0.79
C ARG A 59 -12.95 31.30 1.00
N ASP A 60 -12.79 32.40 0.27
CA ASP A 60 -13.65 33.58 0.37
C ASP A 60 -15.09 33.29 -0.07
N ALA A 61 -15.26 32.47 -1.12
CA ALA A 61 -16.57 32.00 -1.57
C ALA A 61 -17.27 31.12 -0.53
N LYS A 62 -16.52 30.22 0.14
CA LYS A 62 -17.06 29.35 1.20
C LYS A 62 -17.46 30.17 2.43
N VAL A 63 -16.62 31.12 2.86
CA VAL A 63 -16.92 32.03 3.99
C VAL A 63 -18.20 32.82 3.73
N LYS A 64 -18.40 33.29 2.50
CA LYS A 64 -19.60 34.05 2.12
C LYS A 64 -20.86 33.18 2.08
N HIS A 65 -20.75 31.92 1.66
CA HIS A 65 -21.86 30.97 1.65
C HIS A 65 -22.31 30.59 3.06
N ASP A 66 -21.36 30.28 3.95
CA ASP A 66 -21.65 29.94 5.36
C ASP A 66 -22.25 31.15 6.11
N SER A 67 -21.82 32.38 5.78
CA SER A 67 -22.38 33.62 6.36
C SER A 67 -23.81 33.93 5.88
N GLN A 68 -24.28 33.32 4.79
CA GLN A 68 -25.61 33.56 4.22
C GLN A 68 -26.63 32.49 4.64
N GLN A 69 -26.17 31.43 5.33
CA GLN A 69 -27.00 30.32 5.80
C GLN A 69 -27.40 30.44 7.29
N ASP A 70 -26.76 31.35 8.04
CA ASP A 70 -27.06 31.69 9.44
C ASP A 70 -27.99 32.93 9.60
N GLY A 71 -28.73 33.30 8.54
CA GLY A 71 -29.69 34.42 8.51
C GLY A 71 -31.14 34.00 8.43
#